data_AF-A6N0L1-F1
#
_entry.id   AF-A6N0L1-F1
#
_cell.length_a   1.000
_cell.length_b   1.000
_cell.length_c   1.000
_cell.angle_alpha   90.00
_cell.angle_beta   90.00
_cell.angle_gamma   90.00
#
_symmetry.space_group_name_H-M   'P 1'
#
loop_
_entity.id
_entity.type
_entity.pdbx_description
1 polymer ?
#
loop_
_entity_poly.entity_id
_entity_poly.type
_entity_poly.pdbx_seq_one_letter_code
_entity_poly.pdbx_strand_id
1 'polypeptide(L)'
;DRSDEDMFENIADTIKKGMVATNTSLFACTVGQKPSKAKFYLDDTFEVVTMLSALADATEPEPETDLTDEFDELAVSVSSVDIDDEQTPSDKLIGG
;
A
#
# COMPACT_ATOMS: atom_id res chain seq x y z
N ASP A 1 -13.96 -2.60 -17.90
CA ASP A 1 -13.23 -3.75 -18.47
C ASP A 1 -13.58 -5.00 -17.65
N ARG A 2 -13.39 -6.22 -18.17
CA ARG A 2 -13.63 -7.46 -17.39
C ARG A 2 -12.70 -7.53 -16.18
N SER A 3 -11.47 -7.06 -16.31
CA SER A 3 -10.50 -6.97 -15.21
C SER A 3 -11.01 -6.11 -14.05
N ASP A 4 -11.67 -4.98 -14.35
CA ASP A 4 -12.26 -4.10 -13.33
C ASP A 4 -13.42 -4.81 -12.60
N GLU A 5 -14.25 -5.56 -13.33
CA GLU A 5 -15.36 -6.32 -12.76
C GLU A 5 -14.92 -7.42 -11.80
N ASP A 6 -13.81 -8.09 -12.09
CA ASP A 6 -13.22 -9.09 -11.20
C ASP A 6 -12.63 -8.41 -9.95
N MET A 7 -12.03 -7.22 -10.10
CA MET A 7 -11.52 -6.42 -8.97
C MET A 7 -12.65 -6.03 -8.02
N PHE A 8 -13.77 -5.52 -8.54
CA PHE A 8 -14.90 -5.08 -7.71
C PHE A 8 -15.51 -6.23 -6.91
N GLU A 9 -15.64 -7.44 -7.48
CA GLU A 9 -16.11 -8.62 -6.75
C GLU A 9 -15.16 -9.04 -5.65
N ASN A 10 -13.88 -9.16 -5.95
CA ASN A 10 -12.90 -9.63 -4.98
C ASN A 10 -12.83 -8.73 -3.75
N ILE A 11 -12.89 -7.41 -3.95
CA ILE A 11 -12.89 -6.44 -2.85
C ILE A 11 -14.22 -6.53 -2.08
N ALA A 12 -15.36 -6.60 -2.77
CA ALA A 12 -16.66 -6.74 -2.12
C ALA A 12 -16.77 -8.01 -1.27
N ASP A 13 -16.24 -9.13 -1.77
CA ASP A 13 -16.17 -10.40 -1.05
C ASP A 13 -15.24 -10.32 0.17
N THR A 14 -14.13 -9.61 0.06
CA THR A 14 -13.18 -9.39 1.16
C THR A 14 -13.83 -8.59 2.29
N ILE A 15 -14.61 -7.55 1.96
CA ILE A 15 -15.41 -6.78 2.92
C ILE A 15 -16.49 -7.65 3.54
N LYS A 16 -17.22 -8.43 2.73
CA LYS A 16 -18.28 -9.33 3.21
C LYS A 16 -17.75 -10.41 4.15
N LYS A 17 -16.52 -10.87 3.94
CA LYS A 17 -15.81 -11.82 4.82
C LYS A 17 -15.27 -11.16 6.10
N GLY A 18 -15.41 -9.85 6.27
CA GLY A 18 -14.94 -9.14 7.46
C GLY A 18 -13.41 -9.05 7.55
N MET A 19 -12.72 -9.13 6.42
CA MET A 19 -11.24 -9.11 6.37
C MET A 19 -10.68 -7.68 6.42
N VAL A 20 -11.54 -6.66 6.45
CA VAL A 20 -11.22 -5.24 6.58
C VAL A 20 -11.96 -4.66 7.78
N ALA A 21 -11.47 -3.55 8.31
CA ALA A 21 -12.11 -2.87 9.43
C ALA A 21 -13.55 -2.49 9.08
N THR A 22 -14.44 -2.53 10.08
CA THR A 22 -15.87 -2.24 9.90
C THR A 22 -16.15 -0.84 9.37
N ASN A 23 -15.19 0.08 9.55
CA ASN A 23 -15.30 1.49 9.15
C ASN A 23 -14.57 1.77 7.83
N THR A 24 -14.09 0.75 7.13
CA THR A 24 -13.46 0.92 5.83
C THR A 24 -14.51 1.29 4.79
N SER A 25 -14.43 2.51 4.28
CA SER A 25 -15.30 3.00 3.21
C SER A 25 -14.77 2.55 1.84
N LEU A 26 -15.62 1.90 1.03
CA LEU A 26 -15.30 1.52 -0.35
C LEU A 26 -16.07 2.40 -1.35
N PHE A 27 -15.33 3.03 -2.25
CA PHE A 27 -15.87 3.87 -3.33
C PHE A 27 -15.41 3.34 -4.68
N ALA A 28 -16.00 2.23 -5.13
CA ALA A 28 -15.73 1.65 -6.44
C ALA A 28 -16.53 2.38 -7.54
N CYS A 29 -15.83 2.87 -8.57
CA CYS A 29 -16.40 3.60 -9.70
C CYS A 29 -16.03 2.92 -11.03
N THR A 30 -16.98 2.86 -11.97
CA THR A 30 -16.74 2.46 -13.37
C THR A 30 -16.94 3.66 -14.31
N VAL A 31 -16.33 3.66 -15.49
CA VAL A 31 -16.41 4.78 -16.46
C VAL A 31 -17.06 4.33 -17.76
N GLY A 32 -18.10 5.03 -18.21
CA GLY A 32 -18.72 4.91 -19.54
C GLY A 32 -19.48 3.61 -19.84
N GLN A 33 -19.19 2.48 -19.20
CA GLN A 33 -19.83 1.19 -19.45
C GLN A 33 -20.80 0.76 -18.34
N LYS A 34 -22.03 0.44 -18.73
CA LYS A 34 -23.05 -0.24 -17.90
C LYS A 34 -23.63 -1.45 -18.65
N PRO A 35 -24.00 -2.54 -17.97
CA PRO A 35 -23.96 -2.74 -16.51
C PRO A 35 -22.55 -3.03 -15.95
N SER A 36 -22.31 -2.68 -14.68
CA SER A 36 -21.05 -2.89 -13.94
C SER A 36 -21.32 -3.22 -12.47
N LYS A 37 -20.39 -3.92 -11.81
CA LYS A 37 -20.44 -4.28 -10.38
C LYS A 37 -19.96 -3.16 -9.44
N ALA A 38 -19.38 -2.09 -9.98
CA ALA A 38 -19.08 -0.89 -9.20
C ALA A 38 -20.37 -0.21 -8.72
N LYS A 39 -20.34 0.36 -7.50
CA LYS A 39 -21.49 1.06 -6.91
C LYS A 39 -21.70 2.44 -7.54
N PHE A 40 -20.62 3.08 -7.96
CA PHE A 40 -20.63 4.41 -8.54
C PHE A 40 -20.22 4.33 -10.02
N TYR A 41 -20.62 5.32 -10.79
CA TYR A 41 -20.33 5.38 -12.22
C TYR A 41 -20.08 6.82 -12.63
N LEU A 42 -19.17 6.98 -13.59
CA LEU A 42 -18.81 8.24 -14.23
C LEU A 42 -19.10 8.11 -15.73
N ASP A 43 -19.64 9.15 -16.34
CA ASP A 43 -20.04 9.13 -17.75
C ASP A 43 -18.83 9.09 -18.69
N ASP A 44 -17.77 9.83 -18.34
CA ASP A 44 -16.56 9.90 -19.13
C ASP A 44 -15.31 10.21 -18.27
N THR A 45 -14.17 10.34 -18.94
CA THR A 45 -12.90 10.67 -18.29
C THR A 45 -12.84 12.10 -17.75
N PHE A 46 -13.66 13.01 -18.25
CA PHE A 46 -13.73 14.38 -17.75
C PHE A 46 -14.37 14.42 -16.35
N GLU A 47 -15.39 13.60 -16.12
CA GLU A 47 -15.97 13.44 -14.78
C GLU A 47 -14.98 12.82 -13.79
N VAL A 48 -14.09 11.92 -14.23
CA VAL A 48 -12.99 11.39 -13.40
C VAL A 48 -12.08 12.52 -12.92
N VAL A 49 -11.64 13.38 -13.83
CA VAL A 49 -10.77 14.52 -13.48
C VAL A 49 -11.49 15.46 -12.53
N THR A 50 -12.75 15.78 -12.81
CA THR A 50 -13.58 16.66 -11.96
C THR A 50 -13.73 16.09 -10.54
N MET A 51 -13.98 14.79 -10.42
CA MET A 51 -14.09 14.11 -9.13
C MET A 51 -12.77 14.16 -8.35
N LEU A 52 -11.64 13.87 -9.01
CA LEU A 52 -10.32 13.92 -8.37
C LEU A 52 -9.94 15.34 -7.94
N SER A 53 -10.23 16.36 -8.76
CA SER A 53 -10.02 17.76 -8.40
C SER A 53 -10.85 18.18 -7.20
N ALA A 54 -12.14 17.82 -7.18
CA ALA A 54 -13.01 18.11 -6.05
C ALA A 54 -12.55 17.42 -4.76
N LEU A 55 -11.99 16.21 -4.85
CA LEU A 55 -11.37 15.55 -3.70
C LEU A 55 -10.14 16.30 -3.21
N ALA A 56 -9.26 16.74 -4.11
CA ALA A 56 -8.08 17.51 -3.73
C ALA A 56 -8.44 18.85 -3.05
N ASP A 57 -9.50 19.51 -3.51
CA ASP A 57 -10.00 20.75 -2.89
C ASP A 57 -10.68 20.50 -1.53
N ALA A 58 -11.32 19.33 -1.36
CA ALA A 58 -11.99 18.95 -0.12
C ALA A 58 -11.05 18.38 0.94
N THR A 59 -9.86 17.90 0.55
CA THR A 59 -8.83 17.47 1.50
C THR A 59 -8.20 18.70 2.14
N GLU A 60 -8.42 18.88 3.44
CA GLU A 60 -7.67 19.86 4.23
C GLU A 60 -6.20 19.42 4.31
N PRO A 61 -5.22 20.33 4.15
CA PRO A 61 -3.83 19.97 4.38
C PRO A 61 -3.69 19.50 5.82
N GLU A 62 -3.14 18.28 5.99
CA GLU A 62 -2.64 17.84 7.29
C GLU A 62 -1.72 18.96 7.82
N PRO A 63 -1.91 19.44 9.06
CA PRO A 63 -0.96 20.39 9.63
C PRO A 63 0.40 19.71 9.63
N GLU A 64 1.35 20.27 8.88
CA GLU A 64 2.75 19.86 8.92
C GLU A 64 3.24 20.08 10.36
N THR A 65 3.11 19.05 11.19
CA THR A 65 3.89 18.99 12.41
C THR A 65 5.30 18.67 11.96
N ASP A 66 6.21 19.63 12.12
CA ASP A 66 7.66 19.43 12.10
C ASP A 66 8.00 18.27 13.04
N LEU A 67 7.99 17.05 12.52
CA LEU A 67 8.57 15.85 13.15
C LEU A 67 9.85 15.46 12.40
N THR A 68 10.58 16.46 11.94
CA THR A 68 11.91 16.32 11.31
C THR A 68 13.01 15.95 12.30
N ASP A 69 12.71 15.76 13.59
CA ASP A 69 13.73 15.45 14.61
C ASP A 69 13.71 14.01 15.18
N GLU A 70 12.72 13.14 14.87
CA GLU A 70 12.64 11.78 15.48
C GLU A 70 12.82 10.58 14.52
N PHE A 71 13.02 10.78 13.21
CA PHE A 71 13.23 9.66 12.28
C PHE A 71 14.70 9.32 11.98
N ASP A 72 15.65 10.16 12.41
CA ASP A 72 17.08 9.91 12.17
C ASP A 72 17.69 8.85 13.12
N GLU A 73 17.08 8.57 14.28
CA GLU A 73 17.68 7.63 15.25
C GLU A 73 17.51 6.14 14.85
N LEU A 74 16.46 5.79 14.10
CA LEU A 74 16.22 4.40 13.68
C LEU A 74 17.22 3.94 12.60
N ALA A 75 17.77 4.88 11.83
CA ALA A 75 18.75 4.61 10.77
C ALA A 75 20.15 4.29 11.33
N VAL A 76 20.49 4.78 12.53
CA VAL A 76 21.81 4.55 13.15
C VAL A 76 21.93 3.12 13.70
N SER A 77 20.81 2.52 14.12
CA SER A 77 20.79 1.20 14.79
C SER A 77 20.97 0.00 13.87
N VAL A 78 20.86 0.14 12.54
CA VAL A 78 21.02 -0.98 11.59
C VAL A 78 22.48 -1.16 11.14
N SER A 79 23.38 -0.24 11.51
CA SER A 79 24.77 -0.22 10.99
C SER A 79 25.80 -1.02 11.78
N SER A 80 25.42 -1.82 12.78
CA SER A 80 26.35 -2.70 13.51
C SER A 80 25.82 -4.12 13.66
N VAL A 81 25.65 -4.80 12.53
CA VAL A 81 25.80 -6.27 12.49
C VAL A 81 27.24 -6.52 12.06
N ASP A 82 28.13 -6.68 13.03
CA ASP A 82 29.45 -7.25 12.80
C ASP A 82 29.24 -8.71 12.36
N ILE A 83 29.53 -8.99 11.08
CA ILE A 83 29.70 -10.35 10.60
C ILE A 83 31.09 -10.78 11.08
N ASP A 84 31.15 -11.47 12.21
CA ASP A 84 32.34 -12.20 12.63
C ASP A 84 32.66 -13.28 11.58
N ASP A 85 33.79 -13.12 10.90
CA ASP A 85 34.41 -14.17 10.09
C ASP A 85 34.89 -15.28 11.04
N GLU A 86 34.06 -16.32 11.18
CA GLU A 86 34.37 -17.50 11.99
C GLU A 86 35.48 -18.31 11.31
N GLN A 87 36.74 -18.00 11.65
CA GLN A 87 37.88 -18.88 11.43
C GLN A 87 37.68 -20.19 12.20
N THR A 88 37.45 -21.28 11.48
CA THR A 88 37.55 -22.64 12.04
C THR A 88 38.91 -23.25 11.69
N PRO A 89 39.79 -23.52 12.69
CA PRO A 89 41.04 -24.24 12.47
C PRO A 89 40.77 -25.75 12.55
N SER A 90 41.16 -26.51 11.54
CA SER A 90 41.18 -27.98 11.64
C SER A 90 42.51 -28.55 11.13
N ASP A 91 43.40 -28.67 12.10
CA ASP A 91 44.34 -29.77 12.34
C ASP A 91 45.33 -30.24 11.27
N LYS A 92 46.60 -29.94 11.60
CA LYS A 92 47.79 -30.71 11.25
C LYS A 92 47.57 -32.22 11.44
N LEU A 93 47.85 -33.01 10.41
CA LEU A 93 48.27 -34.40 10.55
C LEU A 93 49.55 -34.70 9.76
N ILE A 94 50.67 -34.63 10.48
CA ILE A 94 51.78 -35.59 10.58
C ILE A 94 52.08 -36.48 9.35
N GLY A 95 53.28 -36.29 8.78
CA GLY A 95 54.27 -37.35 8.57
C GLY A 95 54.22 -38.19 7.28
N GLY A 96 55.37 -38.26 6.59
CA GLY A 96 55.66 -39.19 5.49
C GLY A 96 56.78 -38.69 4.61
#